data_AF-A0A7C4TGL0-F1
#
_entry.id   AF-A0A7C4TGL0-F1
#
_cell.length_a   1.000
_cell.length_b   1.000
_cell.length_c   1.000
_cell.angle_alpha   90.00
_cell.angle_beta   90.00
_cell.angle_gamma   90.00
#
_symmetry.space_group_name_H-M   'P 1'
#
loop_
_entity.id
_entity.type
_entity.pdbx_description
1 polymer ?
#
loop_
_entity_poly.entity_id
_entity_poly.type
_entity_poly.pdbx_seq_one_letter_code
_entity_poly.pdbx_strand_id
1 'polypeptide(L)' 'MSAPVLDLIDVDAHVTEPPSLWVDRLPAKWHDRAPRVRRGEDGKDRWYVGG' A
#
# COMPACT_ATOMS: atom_id res chain seq x y z
N MET A 1 18.66 -27.11 21.70
CA MET A 1 17.27 -27.04 22.21
C MET A 1 16.50 -26.09 21.31
N SER A 2 15.31 -26.46 20.83
CA SER A 2 14.46 -25.57 20.03
C SER A 2 13.83 -24.49 20.92
N ALA A 3 13.68 -23.27 20.41
CA ALA A 3 12.91 -22.25 21.10
C ALA A 3 11.44 -22.68 21.22
N PRO A 4 10.75 -22.32 22.32
CA PRO A 4 9.32 -22.59 22.46
C PRO A 4 8.52 -21.77 21.43
N VAL A 5 7.47 -22.39 20.88
CA VAL A 5 6.49 -21.70 20.04
C VAL A 5 5.52 -20.95 20.96
N LEU A 6 5.37 -19.65 20.74
CA LEU A 6 4.46 -18.77 21.48
C LEU A 6 3.29 -18.40 20.58
N ASP A 7 2.06 -18.57 21.08
CA ASP A 7 0.87 -18.02 20.43
C ASP A 7 0.80 -16.51 20.73
N LEU A 8 1.14 -15.70 19.72
CA LEU A 8 1.20 -14.25 19.81
C LEU A 8 0.05 -13.63 19.02
N ILE A 9 -0.56 -12.58 19.57
CA ILE A 9 -1.55 -11.76 18.88
C ILE A 9 -0.86 -10.48 18.42
N ASP A 10 -0.82 -10.26 17.11
CA ASP A 10 -0.45 -8.98 16.52
C ASP A 10 -1.69 -8.07 16.50
N VAL A 11 -1.60 -6.94 17.21
CA VAL A 11 -2.69 -5.99 17.37
C VAL A 11 -2.59 -4.82 16.38
N ASP A 12 -1.53 -4.75 15.57
CA ASP A 12 -1.28 -3.61 14.67
C ASP A 12 -0.58 -4.03 13.37
N ALA A 13 -1.25 -4.89 12.61
CA ALA A 13 -0.81 -5.28 11.28
C ALA A 13 -1.40 -4.36 10.21
N HIS A 14 -0.63 -4.11 9.16
CA HIS A 14 -1.07 -3.34 8.00
C HIS A 14 -0.99 -4.15 6.71
N VAL A 15 -1.82 -3.80 5.73
CA VAL A 15 -1.76 -4.30 4.37
C VAL A 15 -1.41 -3.17 3.42
N THR A 16 -0.52 -3.43 2.47
CA THR A 16 -0.31 -2.55 1.32
C THR A 16 -1.32 -2.93 0.24
N GLU A 17 -2.13 -1.98 -0.20
CA GLU A 17 -3.18 -2.25 -1.18
C GLU A 17 -2.62 -2.43 -2.60
N PRO A 18 -3.37 -3.11 -3.49
CA PRO A 18 -3.01 -3.17 -4.90
C PRO A 18 -2.86 -1.77 -5.52
N PRO A 19 -1.91 -1.58 -6.46
CA PRO A 19 -1.65 -0.26 -7.05
C PRO A 19 -2.84 0.33 -7.81
N SER A 20 -3.79 -0.50 -8.23
CA SER A 20 -5.00 -0.07 -8.96
C SER A 20 -6.20 0.24 -8.07
N LEU A 21 -6.15 -0.02 -6.75
CA LEU A 21 -7.30 0.08 -5.84
C LEU A 21 -8.13 1.36 -6.05
N TRP A 22 -7.43 2.49 -6.13
CA TRP A 22 -8.08 3.79 -6.20
C TRP A 22 -8.66 4.10 -7.59
N VAL A 23 -7.95 3.79 -8.67
CA VAL A 23 -8.47 4.04 -10.03
C VAL A 23 -9.64 3.12 -10.37
N ASP A 24 -9.65 1.90 -9.82
CA ASP A 24 -10.73 0.92 -10.03
C ASP A 24 -12.02 1.28 -9.29
N ARG A 25 -11.94 2.10 -8.22
CA ARG A 25 -13.06 2.31 -7.27
C ARG A 25 -13.46 3.76 -7.06
N LEU A 26 -12.57 4.73 -7.25
CA LEU A 26 -12.93 6.15 -7.14
C LEU A 26 -13.67 6.62 -8.40
N PRO A 27 -14.65 7.54 -8.25
CA PRO A 27 -15.20 8.26 -9.40
C PRO A 27 -14.12 8.98 -10.20
N ALA A 28 -14.23 8.95 -11.53
CA ALA A 28 -13.22 9.49 -12.46
C ALA A 28 -12.78 10.93 -12.16
N LYS A 29 -13.70 11.78 -11.68
CA LYS A 29 -13.41 13.18 -11.30
C LYS A 29 -12.37 13.34 -10.19
N TRP A 30 -11.99 12.26 -9.50
CA TRP A 30 -11.01 12.27 -8.41
C TRP A 30 -9.67 11.60 -8.76
N HIS A 31 -9.55 10.97 -9.93
CA HIS A 31 -8.38 10.16 -10.28
C HIS A 31 -7.06 10.95 -10.25
N ASP A 32 -7.08 12.23 -10.65
CA ASP A 32 -5.89 13.08 -10.65
C ASP A 32 -5.31 13.32 -9.25
N ARG A 33 -6.16 13.24 -8.22
CA ARG A 33 -5.79 13.46 -6.80
C ARG A 33 -5.63 12.17 -6.01
N ALA A 34 -6.03 11.03 -6.59
CA ALA A 34 -5.99 9.74 -5.94
C ALA A 34 -4.54 9.27 -5.66
N PRO A 35 -4.32 8.47 -4.60
CA PRO A 35 -3.05 7.80 -4.41
C PRO A 35 -2.70 6.90 -5.60
N ARG A 36 -1.45 6.98 -6.05
CA ARG A 36 -0.93 6.17 -7.15
C ARG A 36 0.51 5.75 -6.90
N VAL A 37 0.87 4.55 -7.34
CA VAL A 37 2.26 4.09 -7.32
C VAL A 37 2.99 4.59 -8.57
N ARG A 38 4.19 5.14 -8.42
CA ARG A 38 5.13 5.38 -9.54
C ARG A 38 6.51 4.83 -9.19
N ARG A 39 7.18 4.28 -10.19
CA ARG A 39 8.58 3.84 -10.12
C ARG A 39 9.50 5.06 -10.32
N GLY A 40 10.35 5.34 -9.34
CA GLY A 40 11.38 6.38 -9.44
C GLY A 40 12.59 5.94 -10.26
N GLU A 41 13.44 6.90 -10.61
CA GLU A 41 14.70 6.65 -11.34
C GLU A 41 15.66 5.72 -10.59
N ASP A 42 15.58 5.71 -9.25
CA ASP A 42 16.33 4.79 -8.39
C ASP A 42 15.74 3.37 -8.34
N GLY A 43 14.77 3.08 -9.18
CA GLY A 43 14.13 1.77 -9.28
C GLY A 43 13.18 1.46 -8.13
N LYS A 44 12.78 2.42 -7.28
CA LYS A 44 11.85 2.18 -6.16
C LYS A 44 10.43 2.64 -6.45
N ASP A 45 9.46 1.83 -6.06
CA ASP A 45 8.04 2.19 -6.08
C ASP A 45 7.70 3.12 -4.92
N ARG A 46 6.96 4.19 -5.19
CA ARG A 46 6.48 5.15 -4.18
C ARG A 46 5.03 5.52 -4.42
N TRP A 47 4.31 5.76 -3.34
CA TRP A 47 2.98 6.36 -3.37
C TRP A 47 3.07 7.87 -3.53
N TYR A 48 2.34 8.41 -4.50
CA TYR A 48 2.14 9.83 -4.74
C TYR A 48 0.69 10.17 -4.45
N VAL A 49 0.45 11.21 -3.65
CA VAL A 49 -0.90 11.61 -3.20
C VAL A 49 -1.08 13.10 -3.43
N GLY A 50 -2.26 13.50 -3.92
CA GLY A 50 -2.66 14.91 -3.95
C GLY A 50 -2.27 15.71 -5.20
N GLY A 51 -1.67 15.09 -6.21
CA GLY A 51 -1.24 15.76 -7.45
C GLY A 51 0.26 15.86 -7.54
#